data_AF-A0A165TSY9-F1
#
_entry.id   AF-A0A165TSY9-F1
#
_cell.length_a   1.000
_cell.length_b   1.000
_cell.length_c   1.000
_cell.angle_alpha   90.00
_cell.angle_beta   90.00
_cell.angle_gamma   90.00
#
_symmetry.space_group_name_H-M   'P 1'
#
loop_
_entity.id
_entity.type
_entity.pdbx_description
1 polymer ?
#
loop_
_entity_poly.entity_id
_entity_poly.type
_entity_poly.pdbx_seq_one_letter_code
_entity_poly.pdbx_strand_id
1 'polypeptide(L)'
;MSNQPIHSREANAGTLRSILRLAAMHLIMLILSLFLFDLAVVREDFDLAPLVIIVTGLVAGFLVVNLAHEWCHYVGARATSSHYSVRDKLGMFLFDWDFDANSTRHFLVMSIAGNVGGALALMVVVATAPALDIARASYIAGAAASFALGAFIEWPVIMRTLRSGNPFAELSRLSPVVLVSSLVGSVAVGAVAWQVA
;
A
#
# COMPACT_ATOMS: atom_id res chain seq x y z
N MET A 1 36.58 -27.20 3.71
CA MET A 1 35.10 -27.26 3.61
C MET A 1 34.55 -26.20 4.54
N SER A 2 33.87 -25.18 3.98
CA SER A 2 33.38 -24.00 4.70
C SER A 2 32.17 -24.37 5.57
N ASN A 3 32.31 -24.22 6.89
CA ASN A 3 31.18 -24.26 7.83
C ASN A 3 30.28 -23.04 7.57
N GLN A 4 29.22 -23.22 6.78
CA GLN A 4 28.09 -22.30 6.78
C GLN A 4 27.33 -22.48 8.10
N PRO A 5 27.14 -21.43 8.92
CA PRO A 5 26.53 -21.57 10.24
C PRO A 5 25.04 -21.93 10.09
N ILE A 6 24.64 -22.96 10.86
CA ILE A 6 23.28 -23.51 10.96
C ILE A 6 22.23 -22.44 11.29
N HIS A 7 22.64 -21.32 11.91
CA HIS A 7 21.79 -20.16 12.22
C HIS A 7 21.17 -19.46 10.99
N SER A 8 21.73 -19.62 9.79
CA SER A 8 21.21 -18.99 8.56
C SER A 8 19.95 -19.68 8.00
N ARG A 9 19.76 -20.98 8.24
CA ARG A 9 18.61 -21.74 7.68
C ARG A 9 17.33 -21.56 8.50
N GLU A 10 17.42 -21.50 9.82
CA GLU A 10 16.25 -21.28 10.69
C GLU A 10 15.72 -19.84 10.60
N ALA A 11 16.61 -18.84 10.49
CA ALA A 11 16.24 -17.45 10.24
C ALA A 11 15.50 -17.26 8.89
N ASN A 12 15.91 -17.99 7.85
CA ASN A 12 15.27 -17.96 6.54
C ASN A 12 13.92 -18.68 6.51
N ALA A 13 13.77 -19.80 7.24
CA ALA A 13 12.50 -20.53 7.33
C ALA A 13 11.42 -19.76 8.11
N GLY A 14 11.80 -19.04 9.18
CA GLY A 14 10.91 -18.13 9.92
C GLY A 14 10.41 -16.99 9.04
N THR A 15 11.33 -16.37 8.28
CA THR A 15 11.02 -15.26 7.36
C THR A 15 10.06 -15.68 6.25
N LEU A 16 10.26 -16.83 5.61
CA LEU A 16 9.37 -17.32 4.55
C LEU A 16 7.96 -17.59 5.08
N ARG A 17 7.84 -18.23 6.24
CA ARG A 17 6.54 -18.52 6.85
C ARG A 17 5.77 -17.23 7.15
N SER A 18 6.44 -16.21 7.70
CA SER A 18 5.80 -14.93 8.00
C SER A 18 5.34 -14.21 6.72
N ILE A 19 6.15 -14.21 5.65
CA ILE A 19 5.76 -13.64 4.35
C ILE A 19 4.55 -14.36 3.76
N LEU A 20 4.55 -15.69 3.76
CA LEU A 20 3.43 -16.48 3.22
C LEU A 20 2.14 -16.23 4.01
N ARG A 21 2.24 -16.10 5.34
CA ARG A 21 1.11 -15.79 6.19
C ARG A 21 0.53 -14.40 5.86
N LEU A 22 1.39 -13.37 5.76
CA LEU A 22 0.96 -12.02 5.39
C LEU A 22 0.35 -11.99 3.97
N ALA A 23 0.97 -12.67 3.01
CA ALA A 23 0.45 -12.81 1.65
C ALA A 23 -0.94 -13.45 1.62
N ALA A 24 -1.13 -14.55 2.35
CA ALA A 24 -2.43 -15.21 2.45
C ALA A 24 -3.49 -14.27 3.07
N MET A 25 -3.15 -13.55 4.13
CA MET A 25 -4.08 -12.62 4.76
C MET A 25 -4.43 -11.42 3.87
N HIS A 26 -3.45 -10.82 3.21
CA HIS A 26 -3.67 -9.73 2.26
C HIS A 26 -4.52 -10.19 1.07
N LEU A 27 -4.27 -11.41 0.56
CA LEU A 27 -5.06 -12.00 -0.51
C LEU A 27 -6.51 -12.25 -0.05
N ILE A 28 -6.73 -12.78 1.16
CA ILE A 28 -8.07 -12.97 1.72
C ILE A 28 -8.81 -11.63 1.85
N MET A 29 -8.17 -10.60 2.41
CA MET A 29 -8.78 -9.27 2.54
C MET A 29 -9.14 -8.68 1.17
N LEU A 30 -8.26 -8.82 0.18
CA LEU A 30 -8.48 -8.35 -1.18
C LEU A 30 -9.67 -9.08 -1.83
N ILE A 31 -9.68 -10.42 -1.78
CA ILE A 31 -10.77 -11.22 -2.35
C ILE A 31 -12.10 -10.90 -1.68
N LEU A 32 -12.14 -10.84 -0.35
CA LEU A 32 -13.37 -10.52 0.39
C LEU A 32 -13.86 -9.11 0.06
N SER A 33 -12.96 -8.12 -0.02
CA SER A 33 -13.36 -6.75 -0.36
C SER A 33 -13.90 -6.63 -1.77
N LEU A 34 -13.24 -7.26 -2.76
CA LEU A 34 -13.70 -7.25 -4.14
C LEU A 34 -15.00 -8.03 -4.31
N PHE A 35 -15.13 -9.17 -3.64
CA PHE A 35 -16.35 -9.97 -3.64
C PHE A 35 -17.54 -9.22 -3.05
N LEU A 36 -17.36 -8.55 -1.90
CA LEU A 36 -18.42 -7.75 -1.28
C LEU A 36 -18.82 -6.56 -2.16
N PHE A 37 -17.85 -5.92 -2.82
CA PHE A 37 -18.13 -4.84 -3.75
C PHE A 37 -18.91 -5.34 -4.98
N ASP A 38 -18.44 -6.43 -5.62
CA ASP A 38 -19.12 -7.04 -6.76
C ASP A 38 -20.55 -7.50 -6.39
N LEU A 39 -20.71 -8.15 -5.24
CA LEU A 39 -22.01 -8.55 -4.72
C LEU A 39 -22.95 -7.35 -4.50
N ALA A 40 -22.42 -6.22 -4.01
CA ALA A 40 -23.21 -5.00 -3.82
C ALA A 40 -23.66 -4.40 -5.16
N VAL A 41 -22.82 -4.46 -6.19
CA VAL A 41 -23.16 -4.01 -7.55
C VAL A 41 -24.21 -4.92 -8.19
N VAL A 42 -24.06 -6.24 -8.06
CA VAL A 42 -25.03 -7.21 -8.62
C VAL A 42 -26.38 -7.16 -7.90
N ARG A 43 -26.38 -6.82 -6.61
CA ARG A 43 -27.59 -6.69 -5.78
C ARG A 43 -27.99 -5.23 -5.62
N GLU A 44 -28.01 -4.45 -6.70
CA GLU A 44 -28.41 -3.03 -6.63
C GLU A 44 -29.92 -2.80 -6.35
N ASP A 45 -30.68 -3.90 -6.19
CA ASP A 45 -32.14 -3.94 -6.11
C ASP A 45 -32.73 -3.69 -4.71
N PHE A 46 -31.94 -3.45 -3.66
CA PHE A 46 -32.43 -3.19 -2.30
C PHE A 46 -32.20 -1.75 -1.83
N ASP A 47 -33.02 -1.28 -0.88
CA ASP A 47 -33.10 0.13 -0.46
C ASP A 47 -31.76 0.77 -0.02
N LEU A 48 -30.86 -0.04 0.54
CA LEU A 48 -29.54 0.42 1.01
C LEU A 48 -28.41 0.19 0.00
N ALA A 49 -28.70 -0.34 -1.19
CA ALA A 49 -27.70 -0.69 -2.17
C ALA A 49 -26.75 0.48 -2.53
N PRO A 50 -27.21 1.73 -2.75
CA PRO A 50 -26.31 2.83 -3.08
C PRO A 50 -25.25 3.07 -1.99
N LEU A 51 -25.65 3.05 -0.72
CA LEU A 51 -24.74 3.23 0.41
C LEU A 51 -23.74 2.07 0.49
N VAL A 52 -24.20 0.83 0.31
CA VAL A 52 -23.34 -0.36 0.35
C VAL A 52 -22.35 -0.35 -0.81
N ILE A 53 -22.76 0.04 -2.01
CA ILE A 53 -21.88 0.17 -3.19
C ILE A 53 -20.83 1.26 -2.97
N ILE A 54 -21.21 2.40 -2.39
CA ILE A 54 -20.26 3.48 -2.06
C ILE A 54 -19.20 2.96 -1.10
N VAL A 55 -19.63 2.39 0.04
CA VAL A 55 -18.70 1.98 1.10
C VAL A 55 -17.79 0.85 0.62
N THR A 56 -18.36 -0.19 0.00
CA THR A 56 -17.58 -1.34 -0.46
C THR A 56 -16.66 -0.98 -1.63
N GLY A 57 -17.07 -0.10 -2.54
CA GLY A 57 -16.23 0.39 -3.64
C GLY A 57 -15.06 1.24 -3.14
N LEU A 58 -15.31 2.19 -2.23
CA LEU A 58 -14.24 2.99 -1.60
C LEU A 58 -13.19 2.09 -0.92
N VAL A 59 -13.65 1.10 -0.15
CA VAL A 59 -12.76 0.16 0.56
C VAL A 59 -11.99 -0.73 -0.43
N ALA A 60 -12.68 -1.28 -1.45
CA ALA A 60 -12.05 -2.13 -2.46
C ALA A 60 -10.96 -1.39 -3.25
N GLY A 61 -11.27 -0.19 -3.73
CA GLY A 61 -10.32 0.64 -4.47
C GLY A 61 -9.12 1.01 -3.61
N PHE A 62 -9.38 1.40 -2.35
CA PHE A 62 -8.33 1.73 -1.40
C PHE A 62 -7.39 0.55 -1.16
N LEU A 63 -7.95 -0.65 -0.91
CA LEU A 63 -7.18 -1.86 -0.61
C LEU A 63 -6.35 -2.34 -1.81
N VAL A 64 -6.88 -2.31 -3.04
CA VAL A 64 -6.15 -2.69 -4.25
C VAL A 64 -4.86 -1.86 -4.37
N VAL A 65 -4.99 -0.55 -4.29
CA VAL A 65 -3.84 0.37 -4.43
C VAL A 65 -2.89 0.28 -3.24
N ASN A 66 -3.42 0.23 -2.01
CA ASN A 66 -2.60 0.18 -0.80
C ASN A 66 -1.77 -1.12 -0.75
N LEU A 67 -2.40 -2.27 -1.02
CA LEU A 67 -1.68 -3.54 -1.01
C LEU A 67 -0.64 -3.61 -2.12
N ALA A 68 -0.94 -3.11 -3.32
CA ALA A 68 0.04 -3.06 -4.40
C ALA A 68 1.24 -2.18 -4.04
N HIS A 69 1.00 -1.01 -3.43
CA HIS A 69 2.03 -0.10 -2.91
C HIS A 69 2.97 -0.80 -1.93
N GLU A 70 2.41 -1.44 -0.90
CA GLU A 70 3.18 -2.15 0.13
C GLU A 70 3.98 -3.32 -0.44
N TRP A 71 3.36 -4.16 -1.29
CA TRP A 71 4.06 -5.28 -1.91
C TRP A 71 5.17 -4.81 -2.87
N CYS A 72 5.01 -3.67 -3.53
CA CYS A 72 6.06 -3.09 -4.35
C CYS A 72 7.20 -2.48 -3.52
N HIS A 73 6.96 -1.94 -2.32
CA HIS A 73 8.05 -1.66 -1.38
C HIS A 73 8.86 -2.92 -1.07
N TYR A 74 8.19 -4.03 -0.78
CA TYR A 74 8.85 -5.30 -0.53
C TYR A 74 9.67 -5.79 -1.73
N VAL A 75 9.12 -5.71 -2.95
CA VAL A 75 9.86 -6.04 -4.19
C VAL A 75 11.08 -5.13 -4.37
N GLY A 76 10.94 -3.82 -4.13
CA GLY A 76 12.04 -2.87 -4.21
C GLY A 76 13.15 -3.17 -3.21
N ALA A 77 12.80 -3.45 -1.95
CA ALA A 77 13.73 -3.88 -0.91
C ALA A 77 14.48 -5.16 -1.32
N ARG A 78 13.76 -6.15 -1.86
CA ARG A 78 14.35 -7.41 -2.29
C ARG A 78 15.25 -7.25 -3.52
N ALA A 79 14.87 -6.39 -4.47
CA ALA A 79 15.65 -6.11 -5.67
C ALA A 79 17.00 -5.47 -5.37
N THR A 80 17.14 -4.83 -4.21
CA THR A 80 18.41 -4.27 -3.73
C THR A 80 19.06 -5.06 -2.62
N SER A 81 18.57 -6.27 -2.32
CA SER A 81 19.07 -7.12 -1.22
C SER A 81 19.13 -6.38 0.13
N SER A 82 18.13 -5.55 0.41
CA SER A 82 18.06 -4.75 1.62
C SER A 82 17.89 -5.61 2.88
N HIS A 83 18.38 -5.10 4.00
CA HIS A 83 18.24 -5.70 5.32
C HIS A 83 16.92 -5.27 5.96
N TYR A 84 16.05 -6.23 6.28
CA TYR A 84 14.77 -5.98 6.93
C TYR A 84 14.30 -7.22 7.69
N SER A 85 13.42 -7.05 8.67
CA SER A 85 12.71 -8.16 9.31
C SER A 85 11.22 -8.09 8.95
N VAL A 86 10.56 -9.24 8.88
CA VAL A 86 9.12 -9.29 8.59
C VAL A 86 8.38 -9.18 9.91
N ARG A 87 7.43 -8.25 9.98
CA ARG A 87 6.65 -8.05 11.21
C ARG A 87 5.76 -9.26 11.47
N ASP A 88 5.80 -9.76 12.71
CA ASP A 88 4.88 -10.81 13.16
C ASP A 88 3.48 -10.27 13.53
N LYS A 89 3.37 -8.94 13.70
CA LYS A 89 2.11 -8.25 14.03
C LYS A 89 1.46 -7.69 12.76
N LEU A 90 0.13 -7.73 12.74
CA LEU A 90 -0.68 -7.17 11.67
C LEU A 90 -0.53 -5.65 11.63
N GLY A 91 -0.17 -5.13 10.45
CA GLY A 91 -0.07 -3.72 10.15
C GLY A 91 0.01 -3.53 8.63
N MET A 92 -0.15 -2.29 8.16
CA MET A 92 -0.06 -1.99 6.72
C MET A 92 1.36 -2.21 6.18
N PHE A 93 2.39 -2.01 7.01
CA PHE A 93 3.79 -2.24 6.64
C PHE A 93 4.19 -3.71 6.75
N LEU A 94 4.78 -4.24 5.67
CA LEU A 94 5.23 -5.63 5.56
C LEU A 94 6.49 -5.95 6.40
N PHE A 95 7.34 -4.95 6.66
CA PHE A 95 8.65 -5.19 7.28
C PHE A 95 9.13 -4.03 8.16
N ASP A 96 9.99 -4.35 9.12
CA ASP A 96 10.84 -3.39 9.83
C ASP A 96 12.13 -3.18 9.07
N TRP A 97 12.43 -1.92 8.75
CA TRP A 97 13.63 -1.55 8.00
C TRP A 97 14.83 -1.33 8.92
N ASP A 98 15.98 -1.91 8.56
CA ASP A 98 17.24 -1.69 9.27
C ASP A 98 17.97 -0.47 8.68
N PHE A 99 17.91 0.67 9.38
CA PHE A 99 18.55 1.91 8.90
C PHE A 99 20.08 1.90 9.02
N ASP A 100 20.64 1.04 9.86
CA ASP A 100 22.09 0.97 10.08
C ASP A 100 22.75 0.07 9.02
N ALA A 101 22.06 -0.99 8.61
CA ALA A 101 22.55 -1.93 7.59
C ALA A 101 22.24 -1.53 6.15
N ASN A 102 21.36 -0.54 5.90
CA ASN A 102 20.97 -0.12 4.56
C ASN A 102 21.43 1.30 4.22
N SER A 103 22.05 1.46 3.05
CA SER A 103 22.36 2.78 2.49
C SER A 103 21.11 3.56 2.01
N THR A 104 21.28 4.87 1.82
CA THR A 104 20.27 5.77 1.23
C THR A 104 19.72 5.26 -0.10
N ARG A 105 20.55 4.63 -0.94
CA ARG A 105 20.12 4.06 -2.22
C ARG A 105 19.08 2.95 -2.02
N HIS A 106 19.29 2.05 -1.05
CA HIS A 106 18.33 0.99 -0.73
C HIS A 106 16.97 1.59 -0.34
N PHE A 107 16.99 2.60 0.53
CA PHE A 107 15.78 3.31 0.96
C PHE A 107 15.04 3.94 -0.23
N LEU A 108 15.76 4.64 -1.10
CA LEU A 108 15.17 5.33 -2.26
C LEU A 108 14.56 4.34 -3.26
N VAL A 109 15.26 3.24 -3.59
CA VAL A 109 14.72 2.23 -4.51
C VAL A 109 13.46 1.59 -3.93
N MET A 110 13.48 1.22 -2.65
CA MET A 110 12.30 0.67 -1.97
C MET A 110 11.14 1.67 -1.97
N SER A 111 11.39 2.95 -1.64
CA SER A 111 10.34 3.98 -1.55
C SER A 111 9.73 4.29 -2.93
N ILE A 112 10.57 4.42 -3.96
CA ILE A 112 10.12 4.67 -5.34
C ILE A 112 9.32 3.46 -5.85
N ALA A 113 9.73 2.23 -5.53
CA ALA A 113 9.01 1.03 -5.97
C ALA A 113 7.57 1.01 -5.46
N GLY A 114 7.33 1.37 -4.18
CA GLY A 114 5.97 1.48 -3.64
C GLY A 114 5.10 2.46 -4.43
N ASN A 115 5.60 3.68 -4.64
CA ASN A 115 4.91 4.72 -5.42
C ASN A 115 4.60 4.27 -6.86
N VAL A 116 5.55 3.60 -7.53
CA VAL A 116 5.33 3.03 -8.87
C VAL A 116 4.24 1.95 -8.81
N GLY A 117 4.28 1.05 -7.83
CA GLY A 117 3.27 0.03 -7.62
C GLY A 117 1.87 0.60 -7.41
N GLY A 118 1.74 1.60 -6.53
CA GLY A 118 0.49 2.31 -6.28
C GLY A 118 -0.06 3.01 -7.53
N ALA A 119 0.81 3.68 -8.30
CA ALA A 119 0.41 4.33 -9.55
C ALA A 119 -0.07 3.32 -10.61
N LEU A 120 0.65 2.21 -10.78
CA LEU A 120 0.25 1.13 -11.67
C LEU A 120 -1.10 0.52 -11.25
N ALA A 121 -1.29 0.29 -9.95
CA ALA A 121 -2.55 -0.24 -9.42
C ALA A 121 -3.72 0.72 -9.61
N LEU A 122 -3.51 2.03 -9.42
CA LEU A 122 -4.52 3.04 -9.72
C LEU A 122 -4.94 3.01 -11.19
N MET A 123 -3.99 2.87 -12.12
CA MET A 123 -4.31 2.73 -13.55
C MET A 123 -5.12 1.45 -13.84
N VAL A 124 -4.78 0.34 -13.18
CA VAL A 124 -5.57 -0.90 -13.28
C VAL A 124 -6.98 -0.70 -12.75
N VAL A 125 -7.16 -0.04 -11.60
CA VAL A 125 -8.48 0.30 -11.06
C VAL A 125 -9.30 1.11 -12.06
N VAL A 126 -8.74 2.18 -12.62
CA VAL A 126 -9.44 3.02 -13.62
C VAL A 126 -9.81 2.21 -14.87
N ALA A 127 -8.92 1.33 -15.33
CA ALA A 127 -9.15 0.50 -16.52
C ALA A 127 -10.18 -0.64 -16.30
N THR A 128 -10.39 -1.05 -15.05
CA THR A 128 -11.25 -2.19 -14.69
C THR A 128 -12.50 -1.79 -13.92
N ALA A 129 -12.72 -0.48 -13.72
CA ALA A 129 -13.84 0.01 -12.95
C ALA A 129 -15.18 -0.40 -13.60
N PRO A 130 -16.22 -0.73 -12.79
CA PRO A 130 -17.52 -1.11 -13.30
C PRO A 130 -18.14 -0.05 -14.22
N ALA A 131 -19.09 -0.46 -15.06
CA ALA A 131 -19.83 0.46 -15.93
C ALA A 131 -20.91 1.26 -15.17
N LEU A 132 -21.36 0.77 -14.00
CA LEU A 132 -22.33 1.47 -13.17
C LEU A 132 -21.69 2.71 -12.53
N ASP A 133 -22.23 3.90 -12.82
CA ASP A 133 -21.63 5.20 -12.46
C ASP A 133 -21.24 5.31 -10.97
N ILE A 134 -22.15 4.97 -10.05
CA ILE A 134 -21.89 5.09 -8.61
C ILE A 134 -20.82 4.11 -8.11
N ALA A 135 -20.78 2.90 -8.67
CA ALA A 135 -19.78 1.89 -8.34
C ALA A 135 -18.41 2.26 -8.92
N ARG A 136 -18.41 2.76 -10.16
CA ARG A 136 -17.22 3.28 -10.83
C ARG A 136 -16.59 4.42 -10.02
N ALA A 137 -17.38 5.42 -9.67
CA ALA A 137 -16.94 6.59 -8.92
C ALA A 137 -16.41 6.21 -7.53
N SER A 138 -17.11 5.33 -6.80
CA SER A 138 -16.66 4.89 -5.47
C SER A 138 -15.34 4.10 -5.52
N TYR A 139 -15.20 3.20 -6.48
CA TYR A 139 -13.99 2.39 -6.65
C TYR A 139 -12.77 3.24 -7.05
N ILE A 140 -12.93 4.15 -8.01
CA ILE A 140 -11.86 5.06 -8.43
C ILE A 140 -11.51 6.06 -7.32
N ALA A 141 -12.49 6.61 -6.61
CA ALA A 141 -12.25 7.54 -5.50
C ALA A 141 -11.44 6.90 -4.37
N GLY A 142 -11.76 5.66 -3.99
CA GLY A 142 -11.01 4.92 -2.96
C GLY A 142 -9.57 4.67 -3.38
N ALA A 143 -9.35 4.26 -4.64
CA ALA A 143 -8.03 4.03 -5.20
C ALA A 143 -7.20 5.33 -5.28
N ALA A 144 -7.79 6.42 -5.74
CA ALA A 144 -7.14 7.72 -5.82
C ALA A 144 -6.76 8.26 -4.43
N ALA A 145 -7.66 8.13 -3.45
CA ALA A 145 -7.38 8.50 -2.07
C ALA A 145 -6.20 7.69 -1.48
N SER A 146 -6.17 6.38 -1.71
CA SER A 146 -5.08 5.50 -1.27
C SER A 146 -3.73 5.91 -1.86
N PHE A 147 -3.66 6.09 -3.18
CA PHE A 147 -2.44 6.55 -3.85
C PHE A 147 -1.97 7.91 -3.32
N ALA A 148 -2.90 8.87 -3.18
CA ALA A 148 -2.60 10.20 -2.68
C ALA A 148 -2.09 10.17 -1.23
N LEU A 149 -2.62 9.29 -0.38
CA LEU A 149 -2.17 9.15 1.01
C LEU A 149 -0.69 8.74 1.07
N GLY A 150 -0.32 7.68 0.34
CA GLY A 150 1.06 7.22 0.24
C GLY A 150 1.98 8.32 -0.31
N ALA A 151 1.58 8.93 -1.43
CA ALA A 151 2.37 9.99 -2.08
C ALA A 151 2.57 11.23 -1.18
N PHE A 152 1.54 11.69 -0.47
CA PHE A 152 1.65 12.84 0.43
C PHE A 152 2.51 12.58 1.66
N ILE A 153 2.61 11.33 2.12
CA ILE A 153 3.52 10.96 3.20
C ILE A 153 4.95 10.81 2.66
N GLU A 154 5.12 10.10 1.54
CA GLU A 154 6.43 9.61 1.12
C GLU A 154 7.21 10.58 0.25
N TRP A 155 6.58 11.29 -0.69
CA TRP A 155 7.34 12.19 -1.56
C TRP A 155 8.09 13.28 -0.79
N PRO A 156 7.50 13.94 0.22
CA PRO A 156 8.24 14.88 1.03
C PRO A 156 9.45 14.25 1.72
N VAL A 157 9.34 13.02 2.21
CA VAL A 157 10.46 12.29 2.82
C VAL A 157 11.54 11.98 1.77
N ILE A 158 11.17 11.42 0.63
CA ILE A 158 12.11 11.06 -0.44
C ILE A 158 12.86 12.31 -0.94
N MET A 159 12.16 13.42 -1.18
CA MET A 159 12.78 14.66 -1.67
C MET A 159 13.77 15.24 -0.66
N ARG A 160 13.47 15.16 0.64
CA ARG A 160 14.41 15.59 1.67
C ARG A 160 15.57 14.62 1.82
N THR A 161 15.34 13.31 1.73
CA THR A 161 16.38 12.27 1.77
C THR A 161 17.36 12.40 0.60
N LEU A 162 16.88 12.73 -0.60
CA LEU A 162 17.74 13.01 -1.75
C LEU A 162 18.72 14.16 -1.49
N ARG A 163 18.36 15.11 -0.62
CA ARG A 163 19.20 16.27 -0.25
C ARG A 163 20.07 15.99 0.96
N SER A 164 19.52 15.33 1.99
CA SER A 164 20.20 15.12 3.27
C SER A 164 21.07 13.86 3.31
N GLY A 165 20.79 12.88 2.44
CA GLY A 165 21.41 11.56 2.47
C GLY A 165 20.97 10.70 3.66
N ASN A 166 20.11 11.20 4.55
CA ASN A 166 19.78 10.54 5.83
C ASN A 166 18.28 10.20 5.92
N PRO A 167 17.87 8.99 5.50
CA PRO A 167 16.46 8.61 5.47
C PRO A 167 15.82 8.48 6.86
N PHE A 168 16.58 8.00 7.85
CA PHE A 168 16.08 7.86 9.21
C PHE A 168 15.68 9.22 9.79
N ALA A 169 16.59 10.21 9.72
CA ALA A 169 16.33 11.55 10.21
C ALA A 169 15.13 12.22 9.53
N GLU A 170 14.92 11.95 8.23
CA GLU A 170 13.79 12.53 7.48
C GLU A 170 12.44 11.86 7.76
N LEU A 171 12.45 10.55 8.06
CA LEU A 171 11.28 9.82 8.53
C LEU A 171 10.90 10.19 9.97
N SER A 172 11.89 10.41 10.85
CA SER A 172 11.64 10.84 12.23
C SER A 172 10.96 12.21 12.34
N ARG A 173 10.89 12.97 11.24
CA ARG A 173 10.12 14.23 11.16
C ARG A 173 8.62 14.03 10.93
N LEU A 174 8.18 12.81 10.61
CA LEU A 174 6.76 12.50 10.53
C LEU A 174 6.13 12.69 11.91
N SER A 175 5.09 13.52 11.97
CA SER A 175 4.34 13.81 13.18
C SER A 175 2.85 13.53 12.95
N PRO A 176 2.05 13.41 14.01
CA PRO A 176 0.60 13.24 13.88
C PRO A 176 -0.05 14.33 13.01
N VAL A 177 0.43 15.56 13.10
CA VAL A 177 -0.07 16.69 12.28
C VAL A 177 0.18 16.46 10.79
N VAL A 178 1.36 15.97 10.42
CA VAL A 178 1.68 15.64 9.03
C VAL A 178 0.80 14.50 8.54
N LEU A 179 0.63 13.44 9.33
CA LEU A 179 -0.21 12.30 8.96
C LEU A 179 -1.68 12.69 8.76
N VAL A 180 -2.23 13.50 9.67
CA VAL A 180 -3.60 14.02 9.55
C VAL A 180 -3.74 14.93 8.33
N SER A 181 -2.75 15.80 8.07
CA SER A 181 -2.76 16.66 6.88
C SER A 181 -2.73 15.86 5.58
N SER A 182 -1.90 14.80 5.52
CA SER A 182 -1.85 13.88 4.39
C SER A 182 -3.16 13.12 4.21
N LEU A 183 -3.81 12.71 5.30
CA LEU A 183 -5.14 12.08 5.26
C LEU A 183 -6.21 13.03 4.71
N VAL A 184 -6.26 14.28 5.20
CA VAL A 184 -7.20 15.29 4.69
C VAL A 184 -6.97 15.56 3.20
N GLY A 185 -5.71 15.70 2.79
CA GLY A 185 -5.36 15.84 1.37
C GLY A 185 -5.80 14.64 0.54
N SER A 186 -5.57 13.42 1.03
CA SER A 186 -5.99 12.17 0.40
C SER A 186 -7.51 12.10 0.19
N VAL A 187 -8.28 12.47 1.22
CA VAL A 187 -9.75 12.54 1.14
C VAL A 187 -10.19 13.56 0.09
N ALA A 188 -9.53 14.72 0.02
CA ALA A 188 -9.83 15.72 -1.00
C ALA A 188 -9.55 15.21 -2.43
N VAL A 189 -8.44 14.48 -2.64
CA VAL A 189 -8.14 13.85 -3.93
C VAL A 189 -9.19 12.80 -4.29
N GLY A 190 -9.60 11.95 -3.34
CA GLY A 190 -10.68 11.00 -3.54
C GLY A 190 -12.00 11.66 -3.90
N ALA A 191 -12.35 12.77 -3.24
CA ALA A 191 -13.55 13.55 -3.54
C ALA A 191 -13.49 14.19 -4.94
N VAL A 192 -12.33 14.69 -5.38
CA VAL A 192 -12.15 15.18 -6.75
C VAL A 192 -12.27 14.04 -7.76
N ALA A 193 -11.64 12.90 -7.50
CA ALA A 193 -11.70 11.73 -8.36
C ALA A 193 -13.15 11.22 -8.53
N TRP A 194 -13.95 11.24 -7.46
CA TRP A 194 -15.37 10.94 -7.51
C TRP A 194 -16.14 11.81 -8.53
N GLN A 195 -15.83 13.11 -8.59
CA GLN A 195 -16.57 14.06 -9.45
C GLN A 195 -16.25 13.90 -10.94
N VAL A 196 -15.14 13.24 -11.28
CA VAL A 196 -14.64 13.13 -12.66
C VAL A 196 -14.61 11.69 -13.19
N ALA A 197 -14.98 10.72 -12.35
CA ALA A 197 -15.00 9.28 -12.65
C ALA A 197 -16.28 8.84 -13.36
#